data_AF-A8G1V8-F1
#
_entry.id   AF-A8G1V8-F1
#
_cell.length_a   1.000
_cell.length_b   1.000
_cell.length_c   1.000
_cell.angle_alpha   90.00
_cell.angle_beta   90.00
_cell.angle_gamma   90.00
#
_symmetry.space_group_name_H-M   'P 1'
#
loop_
_entity.id
_entity.type
_entity.pdbx_description
1 polymer ?
#
loop_
_entity_poly.entity_id
_entity_poly.type
_entity_poly.pdbx_seq_one_letter_code
_entity_poly.pdbx_strand_id
1 'polypeptide(L)' 'MTKTITFAILHFSVAFTVTYLLTGSVVIGGAIALIEPAVNTVVFYFHEKVWQRIQSHSSPDASLKVAA' A
#
# COMPACT_ATOMS: atom_id res chain seq x y z
N MET A 1 18.11 -12.95 -1.34
CA MET A 1 18.12 -11.48 -1.24
C MET A 1 18.23 -10.77 -2.59
N THR A 2 18.86 -11.35 -3.61
CA THR A 2 18.95 -10.75 -4.96
C THR A 2 17.59 -10.51 -5.64
N LYS A 3 16.60 -11.40 -5.44
CA LYS A 3 15.25 -11.24 -6.00
C LYS A 3 14.55 -9.95 -5.53
N THR A 4 14.68 -9.64 -4.24
CA THR A 4 14.08 -8.43 -3.65
C THR A 4 14.75 -7.16 -4.17
N ILE A 5 16.08 -7.18 -4.31
CA ILE A 5 16.85 -6.06 -4.84
C ILE A 5 16.56 -5.82 -6.33
N THR A 6 16.53 -6.88 -7.15
CA THR A 6 16.14 -6.78 -8.56
C THR A 6 14.75 -6.23 -8.73
N PHE A 7 13.80 -6.65 -7.88
CA PHE A 7 12.43 -6.13 -7.93
C PHE A 7 12.36 -4.64 -7.59
N ALA A 8 13.08 -4.20 -6.55
CA ALA A 8 13.16 -2.79 -6.18
C ALA A 8 13.79 -1.92 -7.28
N ILE A 9 14.87 -2.40 -7.91
CA ILE A 9 15.56 -1.69 -9.00
C ILE A 9 14.67 -1.60 -10.24
N LEU A 10 13.98 -2.69 -10.61
CA LEU A 10 13.03 -2.69 -11.72
C LEU A 10 11.90 -1.68 -11.49
N HIS A 11 11.33 -1.70 -10.29
CA HIS A 11 10.24 -0.81 -9.89
C HIS A 11 10.64 0.66 -9.99
N PHE A 12 11.78 1.03 -9.37
CA PHE A 12 12.32 2.39 -9.46
C PHE A 12 12.63 2.80 -10.91
N SER A 13 13.19 1.89 -11.70
CA SER A 13 13.55 2.17 -13.10
C SER A 13 12.33 2.37 -13.98
N VAL A 14 11.27 1.56 -13.82
CA VAL A 14 10.02 1.69 -14.57
C VAL A 14 9.28 2.95 -14.14
N ALA A 15 9.12 3.20 -12.84
CA ALA A 15 8.49 4.40 -12.31
C ALA A 15 9.21 5.67 -12.80
N PHE A 16 10.54 5.70 -12.70
CA PHE A 16 11.34 6.83 -13.19
C PHE A 16 11.21 7.02 -14.71
N THR A 17 11.33 5.94 -15.50
CA THR A 17 11.30 6.01 -16.96
C THR A 17 9.94 6.47 -17.48
N VAL A 18 8.84 5.89 -17.00
CA VAL A 18 7.48 6.26 -17.44
C VAL A 18 7.17 7.71 -17.11
N THR A 19 7.53 8.16 -15.91
CA THR A 19 7.31 9.53 -15.45
C THR A 19 8.16 10.54 -16.20
N TYR A 20 9.43 10.20 -16.44
CA TYR A 20 10.34 11.02 -17.23
C TYR A 20 9.87 11.12 -18.68
N LEU A 21 9.35 10.05 -19.28
CA LEU A 21 8.80 10.07 -20.64
C LEU A 21 7.56 10.98 -20.74
N LEU A 22 6.68 10.91 -19.73
CA LEU A 22 5.45 11.70 -19.70
C LEU A 22 5.69 13.19 -19.39
N THR A 23 6.69 13.49 -18.57
CA THR A 23 6.85 14.85 -18.01
C THR A 23 8.11 15.58 -18.47
N GLY A 24 9.11 14.85 -18.98
CA GLY A 24 10.42 15.40 -19.34
C GLY A 24 11.27 15.89 -18.16
N SER A 25 10.83 15.66 -16.92
CA SER A 25 11.44 16.20 -15.70
C SER A 25 11.91 15.09 -14.75
N VAL A 26 13.21 15.11 -14.46
CA VAL A 26 13.90 14.18 -13.55
C VAL A 26 13.38 14.30 -12.11
N VAL A 27 12.96 15.50 -11.70
CA VAL A 27 12.46 15.79 -10.34
C VAL A 27 11.17 15.00 -10.06
N ILE A 28 10.30 14.91 -11.05
CA ILE A 28 9.00 14.25 -10.91
C ILE A 28 9.20 12.73 -10.90
N GLY A 29 10.14 12.20 -11.68
CA GLY A 29 10.54 10.79 -11.61
C GLY A 29 11.06 10.37 -10.23
N GLY A 30 11.85 11.22 -9.56
CA GLY A 30 12.31 10.97 -8.20
C GLY A 30 11.18 11.03 -7.16
N ALA A 31 10.26 11.99 -7.30
CA ALA A 31 9.08 12.11 -6.44
C ALA A 31 8.16 10.89 -6.54
N ILE A 32 7.91 10.38 -7.76
CA ILE A 32 7.08 9.19 -7.98
C ILE A 32 7.70 7.93 -7.38
N ALA A 33 9.02 7.79 -7.43
CA ALA A 33 9.70 6.64 -6.86
C ALA A 33 9.57 6.56 -5.31
N LEU A 34 9.31 7.68 -4.65
CA LEU A 34 8.95 7.74 -3.22
C LEU A 34 7.43 7.65 -3.00
N ILE A 35 6.63 7.97 -4.02
CA ILE A 35 5.18 7.96 -3.93
C ILE A 35 4.64 6.53 -3.89
N GLU A 36 5.26 5.58 -4.57
CA GLU A 36 4.82 4.18 -4.55
C GLU A 36 4.79 3.57 -3.14
N PRO A 37 5.89 3.63 -2.36
CA PRO A 37 5.85 3.14 -0.98
C PRO A 37 4.90 3.98 -0.10
N ALA A 38 4.80 5.30 -0.32
CA ALA A 38 3.88 6.15 0.44
C ALA A 38 2.41 5.78 0.18
N VAL A 39 2.02 5.58 -1.08
CA VAL A 39 0.68 5.15 -1.47
C VAL A 39 0.40 3.75 -0.95
N ASN A 40 1.35 2.82 -1.05
CA ASN A 40 1.20 1.47 -0.47
C ASN A 40 0.93 1.53 1.05
N THR A 41 1.64 2.38 1.79
CA THR A 41 1.38 2.59 3.23
C THR A 41 0.01 3.23 3.49
N VAL A 42 -0.39 4.24 2.71
CA VAL A 42 -1.70 4.90 2.86
C VAL A 42 -2.84 3.93 2.56
N VAL A 43 -2.74 3.19 1.45
CA VAL A 43 -3.74 2.19 1.06
C VAL A 43 -3.82 1.09 2.12
N PHE A 44 -2.69 0.60 2.64
CA PHE A 44 -2.70 -0.41 3.70
C PHE A 44 -3.32 0.13 4.99
N TYR A 45 -3.03 1.38 5.36
CA TYR A 45 -3.62 2.02 6.54
C TYR A 45 -5.14 2.19 6.41
N PHE A 46 -5.63 2.65 5.25
CA PHE A 46 -7.06 2.75 5.00
C PHE A 46 -7.73 1.38 4.90
N HIS A 47 -7.10 0.41 4.24
CA HIS A 47 -7.59 -0.97 4.14
C HIS A 47 -7.77 -1.56 5.53
N GLU A 48 -6.76 -1.45 6.40
CA GLU A 48 -6.83 -1.95 7.78
C GLU A 48 -7.91 -1.22 8.59
N LYS A 49 -8.00 0.11 8.46
CA LYS A 49 -9.00 0.91 9.18
C LYS A 49 -10.44 0.61 8.75
N VAL A 50 -10.65 0.38 7.46
CA VAL A 50 -11.96 -0.02 6.90
C VAL A 50 -12.27 -1.47 7.29
N TRP A 51 -11.28 -2.36 7.20
CA TRP A 51 -11.43 -3.77 7.56
C TRP A 51 -11.72 -3.95 9.04
N GLN A 52 -11.04 -3.25 9.94
CA GLN A 52 -11.35 -3.25 11.39
C GLN A 52 -12.78 -2.79 11.67
N ARG A 53 -13.31 -1.83 10.91
CA ARG A 53 -14.68 -1.33 11.06
C ARG A 53 -15.72 -2.32 10.53
N ILE A 54 -15.38 -3.09 9.52
CA ILE A 54 -16.21 -4.19 9.00
C ILE A 54 -16.15 -5.40 9.97
N GLN A 55 -14.97 -5.70 10.52
CA GLN A 55 -14.76 -6.80 11.45
C GLN A 55 -15.41 -6.54 12.82
N SER A 56 -15.50 -5.29 13.28
CA SER A 56 -16.20 -4.94 14.53
C SER A 56 -17.71 -5.17 14.48
N HIS A 57 -18.29 -5.39 13.29
CA HIS A 57 -19.68 -5.82 13.13
C HIS A 57 -19.84 -7.35 13.03
N SER A 58 -18.75 -8.13 13.04
CA SER A 58 -18.77 -9.59 12.99
C SER A 58 -18.46 -10.30 14.31
N SER A 59 -18.60 -9.61 15.45
CA SER A 59 -18.76 -10.28 16.74
C SER A 59 -20.21 -10.15 17.22
N PRO A 60 -21.16 -10.95 16.67
CA PRO A 60 -22.38 -11.22 17.38
C PRO A 60 -22.03 -12.06 18.62
N ASP A 61 -21.92 -11.36 19.75
CA ASP A 61 -22.65 -11.74 20.94
C ASP A 61 -22.54 -13.22 21.36
N ALA A 62 -21.33 -13.68 21.65
CA ALA A 62 -21.10 -14.93 22.39
C ALA A 62 -21.18 -14.73 23.91
N SER A 63 -21.74 -13.61 24.38
CA SER A 63 -21.87 -13.30 25.81
C SER A 63 -23.23 -13.69 26.40
N LEU A 64 -24.21 -14.12 25.58
CA LEU A 64 -25.59 -14.38 26.02
C LEU A 64 -26.02 -15.85 26.12
N LYS A 65 -25.17 -16.84 25.81
CA LYS A 65 -25.57 -18.28 25.79
C LYS A 65 -25.06 -19.16 26.92
N VAL A 66 -24.22 -18.66 27.83
CA VAL A 66 -23.70 -19.47 28.95
C VAL A 66 -24.56 -19.32 30.23
N ALA A 67 -25.57 -18.46 30.22
CA ALA A 67 -26.39 -18.12 31.39
C ALA A 67 -27.87 -18.58 31.30
N ALA A 68 -28.23 -19.49 30.39
CA ALA A 68 -29.61 -19.98 30.23
C ALA A 68 -29.69 -21.51 30.25
#